data_AF-A0A6M6IAD6-F1
#
_entry.id   AF-A0A6M6IAD6-F1
#
_cell.length_a   1.000
_cell.length_b   1.000
_cell.length_c   1.000
_cell.angle_alpha   90.00
_cell.angle_beta   90.00
_cell.angle_gamma   90.00
#
_symmetry.space_group_name_H-M   'P 1'
#
loop_
_entity.id
_entity.type
_entity.pdbx_description
1 polymer ?
#
loop_
_entity_poly.entity_id
_entity_poly.type
_entity_poly.pdbx_seq_one_letter_code
_entity_poly.pdbx_strand_id
1 'polypeptide(L)'
;MNQQLPQEVVDQIVQEERHFSAAPQAFFEAWKRGIEIAGPQWFGDGTREGLNQAKSKWDLRPNLLHANDALGVLSSGERMFLSAMFSFYNAREGGAMLKRCHFHGLSDFDGLDLQRRRVIADLLVNYCGW
;
A
#
# COMPACT_ATOMS: atom_id res chain seq x y z
N MET A 1 26.43 37.15 6.30
CA MET A 1 24.97 37.29 6.52
C MET A 1 24.40 35.90 6.73
N ASN A 2 24.11 35.50 7.97
CA ASN A 2 23.30 34.31 8.23
C ASN A 2 21.83 34.76 8.15
N GLN A 3 21.17 34.49 7.02
CA GLN A 3 19.72 34.63 6.95
C GLN A 3 19.11 33.45 7.69
N GLN A 4 18.57 33.69 8.88
CA GLN A 4 17.76 32.70 9.59
C GLN A 4 16.47 32.46 8.78
N LEU A 5 16.11 31.18 8.62
CA LEU A 5 14.87 30.79 7.95
C LEU A 5 13.65 31.32 8.73
N PRO A 6 12.55 31.69 8.06
CA PRO A 6 11.28 32.00 8.73
C PRO A 6 10.80 30.82 9.59
N GLN A 7 10.20 31.11 10.75
CA GLN A 7 9.75 30.08 11.70
C GLN A 7 8.80 29.05 11.07
N GLU A 8 7.87 29.50 10.21
CA GLU A 8 6.93 28.61 9.50
C GLU A 8 7.64 27.57 8.63
N VAL A 9 8.75 27.94 7.99
CA VAL A 9 9.55 27.03 7.16
C VAL A 9 10.26 26.01 8.04
N VAL A 10 10.77 26.44 9.20
CA VAL A 10 11.40 25.54 10.17
C VAL A 10 10.37 24.52 10.70
N ASP A 11 9.17 24.98 11.05
CA ASP A 11 8.11 24.12 11.57
C ASP A 11 7.66 23.08 10.52
N GLN A 12 7.56 23.48 9.25
CA GLN A 12 7.27 22.56 8.15
C GLN A 12 8.35 21.48 7.99
N ILE A 13 9.64 21.87 8.02
CA ILE A 13 10.75 20.91 7.94
C ILE A 13 10.67 19.90 9.09
N VAL A 14 10.47 20.38 10.32
CA VAL A 14 10.35 19.51 11.50
C VAL A 14 9.15 18.57 11.38
N GLN A 15 8.03 19.04 10.82
CA GLN A 15 6.86 18.20 10.58
C GLN A 15 7.15 17.10 9.55
N GLU A 16 7.78 17.44 8.42
CA GLU A 16 8.16 16.48 7.38
C GLU A 16 9.17 15.45 7.89
N GLU A 17 10.21 15.89 8.61
CA GLU A 17 11.21 15.00 9.21
C GLU A 17 10.58 14.01 10.20
N ARG A 18 9.69 14.48 11.06
CA ARG A 18 8.94 13.61 12.00
C ARG A 18 8.08 12.60 11.25
N HIS A 19 7.38 13.05 10.21
CA HIS A 19 6.53 12.18 9.38
C HIS A 19 7.37 11.08 8.73
N PHE A 20 8.39 11.44 7.96
CA PHE A 20 9.20 10.48 7.21
C PHE A 20 10.05 9.56 8.11
N SER A 21 10.37 9.98 9.34
CA SER A 21 10.98 9.10 10.34
C SER A 21 10.03 8.00 10.84
N ALA A 22 8.73 8.29 10.94
CA ALA A 22 7.71 7.33 11.38
C ALA A 22 7.08 6.53 10.22
N ALA A 23 7.15 7.06 9.00
CA ALA A 23 6.50 6.53 7.81
C ALA A 23 6.82 5.05 7.52
N PRO A 24 8.06 4.53 7.67
CA PRO A 24 8.33 3.11 7.42
C PRO A 24 7.49 2.16 8.30
N GLN A 25 7.32 2.49 9.59
CA GLN A 25 6.50 1.68 10.50
C GLN A 25 5.02 1.85 10.18
N ALA A 26 4.56 3.08 9.94
CA ALA A 26 3.17 3.35 9.58
C ALA A 26 2.77 2.67 8.26
N PHE A 27 3.67 2.64 7.28
CA PHE A 27 3.51 1.90 6.03
C PHE A 27 3.36 0.40 6.31
N PHE A 28 4.22 -0.18 7.15
CA PHE A 28 4.15 -1.60 7.46
C PHE A 28 2.84 -1.98 8.16
N GLU A 29 2.36 -1.17 9.09
CA GLU A 29 1.06 -1.39 9.73
C GLU A 29 -0.12 -1.22 8.76
N ALA A 30 -0.06 -0.23 7.87
CA ALA A 30 -1.05 -0.07 6.79
C ALA A 30 -1.01 -1.27 5.82
N TRP A 31 0.18 -1.78 5.52
CA TRP A 31 0.38 -2.96 4.67
C TRP A 31 -0.25 -4.20 5.28
N LYS A 32 0.01 -4.47 6.57
CA LYS A 32 -0.62 -5.60 7.30
C LYS A 32 -2.15 -5.49 7.31
N ARG A 33 -2.69 -4.30 7.59
CA ARG A 33 -4.15 -4.05 7.51
C ARG A 33 -4.70 -4.29 6.10
N GLY A 34 -3.95 -3.91 5.07
CA GLY A 34 -4.32 -4.18 3.69
C GLY A 34 -4.38 -5.67 3.38
N ILE A 35 -3.38 -6.43 3.84
CA ILE A 35 -3.33 -7.90 3.67
C ILE A 35 -4.45 -8.59 4.42
N GLU A 36 -4.79 -8.13 5.63
CA GLU A 36 -5.93 -8.62 6.39
C GLU A 36 -7.23 -8.55 5.59
N ILE A 37 -7.43 -7.47 4.81
CA ILE A 37 -8.61 -7.24 3.97
C ILE A 37 -8.52 -8.01 2.64
N ALA A 38 -7.37 -7.99 1.98
CA ALA A 38 -7.17 -8.62 0.68
C ALA A 38 -7.13 -10.15 0.77
N GLY A 39 -6.66 -10.67 1.90
CA GLY A 39 -6.43 -12.09 2.16
C GLY A 39 -4.93 -12.40 2.25
N PRO A 40 -4.47 -13.08 3.33
CA PRO A 40 -3.05 -13.42 3.51
C PRO A 40 -2.52 -14.36 2.43
N GLN A 41 -3.37 -15.14 1.76
CA GLN A 41 -2.98 -16.09 0.70
C GLN A 41 -2.24 -15.43 -0.48
N TRP A 42 -2.37 -14.12 -0.66
CA TRP A 42 -1.72 -13.36 -1.74
C TRP A 42 -0.36 -12.79 -1.36
N PHE A 43 0.13 -13.00 -0.13
CA PHE A 43 1.31 -12.33 0.40
C PHE A 43 2.17 -13.29 1.23
N GLY A 44 3.48 -13.06 1.24
CA GLY A 44 4.42 -13.83 2.06
C GLY A 44 4.32 -15.33 1.79
N ASP A 45 4.17 -16.11 2.86
CA ASP A 45 3.97 -17.57 2.83
C ASP A 45 2.51 -17.97 2.56
N GLY A 46 1.60 -17.02 2.43
CA GLY A 46 0.18 -17.25 2.19
C GLY A 46 -0.66 -17.53 3.45
N THR A 47 -0.08 -17.46 4.65
CA THR A 47 -0.74 -17.92 5.88
C THR A 47 -1.13 -16.77 6.81
N ARG A 48 -2.17 -17.00 7.62
CA ARG A 48 -2.56 -16.07 8.69
C ARG A 48 -1.45 -15.93 9.74
N GLU A 49 -0.76 -17.03 10.03
CA GLU A 49 0.34 -17.06 11.00
C GLU A 49 1.53 -16.21 10.51
N GLY A 50 1.90 -16.33 9.23
CA GLY A 50 2.90 -15.51 8.58
C GLY A 50 2.57 -14.02 8.66
N LEU A 51 1.32 -13.63 8.39
CA LEU A 51 0.85 -12.25 8.58
C LEU A 51 1.05 -11.75 10.02
N ASN A 52 0.71 -12.57 11.01
CA ASN A 52 0.81 -12.19 12.42
C ASN A 52 2.27 -12.06 12.87
N GLN A 53 3.14 -12.96 12.41
CA GLN A 53 4.53 -13.05 12.86
C GLN A 53 5.49 -12.14 12.09
N ALA A 54 5.09 -11.66 10.90
CA ALA A 54 5.88 -10.77 10.06
C ALA A 54 6.49 -9.60 10.85
N LYS A 55 7.78 -9.36 10.61
CA LYS A 55 8.58 -8.31 11.26
C LYS A 55 8.85 -7.14 10.33
N SER A 56 8.67 -7.34 9.03
CA SER A 56 8.84 -6.30 8.03
C SER A 56 7.93 -6.52 6.81
N LYS A 57 7.77 -5.47 6.00
CA LYS A 57 7.06 -5.55 4.71
C LYS A 57 7.67 -6.60 3.76
N TRP A 58 8.96 -6.94 3.92
CA TRP A 58 9.65 -7.94 3.11
C TRP A 58 9.18 -9.38 3.37
N ASP A 59 8.69 -9.66 4.59
CA ASP A 59 8.11 -10.95 4.95
C ASP A 59 6.74 -11.14 4.28
N LEU A 60 6.11 -10.02 3.89
CA LEU A 60 4.77 -9.94 3.33
C LEU A 60 4.78 -9.42 1.89
N ARG A 61 5.80 -9.81 1.12
CA ARG A 61 5.88 -9.50 -0.31
C ARG A 61 4.69 -10.12 -1.05
N PRO A 62 4.10 -9.43 -2.04
CA PRO A 62 3.09 -10.00 -2.92
C PRO A 62 3.54 -11.30 -3.59
N ASN A 63 2.67 -12.31 -3.59
CA ASN A 63 2.86 -13.55 -4.32
C ASN A 63 2.26 -13.42 -5.74
N LEU A 64 3.04 -12.81 -6.64
CA LEU A 64 2.62 -12.47 -8.01
C LEU A 64 2.25 -13.69 -8.86
N LEU A 65 2.85 -14.84 -8.58
CA LEU A 65 2.58 -16.08 -9.32
C LEU A 65 1.14 -16.55 -9.09
N HIS A 66 0.71 -16.57 -7.82
CA HIS A 66 -0.65 -16.99 -7.45
C HIS A 66 -1.72 -15.93 -7.77
N ALA A 67 -1.35 -14.64 -7.78
CA ALA A 67 -2.32 -13.56 -7.98
C ALA A 67 -2.87 -13.48 -9.43
N ASN A 68 -2.16 -13.99 -10.43
CA ASN A 68 -2.66 -13.98 -11.81
C ASN A 68 -3.88 -14.91 -12.00
N ASP A 69 -3.93 -16.03 -11.28
CA ASP A 69 -5.06 -16.98 -11.32
C ASP A 69 -6.22 -16.52 -10.41
N ALA A 70 -5.91 -15.72 -9.39
CA ALA A 70 -6.86 -15.17 -8.41
C ALA A 70 -7.94 -14.25 -9.00
N LEU A 71 -7.60 -13.52 -10.06
CA LEU A 71 -8.46 -12.45 -10.60
C LEU A 71 -9.81 -12.99 -11.09
N GLY A 72 -9.90 -14.27 -11.45
CA GLY A 72 -11.14 -14.88 -11.93
C GLY A 72 -12.26 -14.99 -10.88
N VAL A 73 -11.92 -15.08 -9.59
CA VAL A 73 -12.88 -15.38 -8.52
C VAL A 73 -13.21 -14.18 -7.62
N LEU A 74 -12.42 -13.12 -7.68
CA LEU A 74 -12.61 -11.91 -6.89
C LEU A 74 -13.72 -11.01 -7.48
N SER A 75 -14.37 -10.21 -6.66
CA SER A 75 -15.20 -9.10 -7.14
C SER A 75 -14.34 -8.02 -7.82
N SER A 76 -14.97 -7.09 -8.55
CA SER A 76 -14.27 -5.96 -9.18
C SER A 76 -13.50 -5.11 -8.16
N GLY A 77 -14.14 -4.79 -7.03
CA GLY A 77 -13.52 -4.01 -5.95
C GLY A 77 -12.34 -4.73 -5.28
N GLU A 78 -12.45 -6.03 -5.05
CA GLU A 78 -11.34 -6.83 -4.49
C GLU A 78 -10.15 -6.92 -5.44
N ARG A 79 -10.40 -7.16 -6.73
CA ARG A 79 -9.34 -7.13 -7.74
C ARG A 79 -8.64 -5.78 -7.79
N MET A 80 -9.41 -4.69 -7.81
CA MET A 80 -8.86 -3.34 -7.86
C MET A 80 -8.02 -3.05 -6.63
N PHE A 81 -8.51 -3.40 -5.44
CA PHE A 81 -7.78 -3.22 -4.18
C PHE A 81 -6.48 -4.03 -4.14
N LEU A 82 -6.53 -5.32 -4.48
CA LEU A 82 -5.34 -6.19 -4.54
C LEU A 82 -4.31 -5.65 -5.54
N SER A 83 -4.77 -5.22 -6.72
CA SER A 83 -3.91 -4.63 -7.76
C SER A 83 -3.27 -3.31 -7.32
N ALA A 84 -4.01 -2.47 -6.59
CA ALA A 84 -3.47 -1.24 -6.01
C ALA A 84 -2.39 -1.55 -4.96
N MET A 85 -2.62 -2.52 -4.07
CA MET A 85 -1.60 -2.97 -3.12
C MET A 85 -0.34 -3.45 -3.83
N PHE A 86 -0.49 -4.31 -4.84
CA PHE A 86 0.64 -4.85 -5.60
C PHE A 86 1.44 -3.75 -6.32
N SER A 87 0.81 -2.64 -6.68
CA SER A 87 1.47 -1.51 -7.34
C SER A 87 2.46 -0.77 -6.43
N PHE A 88 2.27 -0.79 -5.11
CA PHE A 88 3.26 -0.24 -4.16
C PHE A 88 4.54 -1.09 -4.07
N TYR A 89 4.43 -2.41 -4.30
CA TYR A 89 5.57 -3.32 -4.37
C TYR A 89 6.25 -3.28 -5.73
N ASN A 90 5.47 -3.39 -6.80
CA ASN A 90 5.95 -3.43 -8.17
C ASN A 90 4.98 -2.69 -9.07
N ALA A 91 5.33 -1.44 -9.42
CA ALA A 91 4.50 -0.57 -10.24
C ALA A 91 4.18 -1.15 -11.63
N ARG A 92 5.07 -1.99 -12.19
CA ARG A 92 4.87 -2.61 -13.50
C ARG A 92 3.78 -3.69 -13.45
N GLU A 93 3.94 -4.65 -12.54
CA GLU A 93 3.02 -5.78 -12.42
C GLU A 93 1.67 -5.34 -11.84
N GLY A 94 1.68 -4.57 -10.75
CA GLY A 94 0.45 -4.01 -10.18
C GLY A 94 -0.27 -3.08 -11.16
N GLY A 95 0.47 -2.28 -11.92
CA GLY A 95 -0.10 -1.44 -12.98
C GLY A 95 -0.75 -2.25 -14.11
N ALA A 96 -0.16 -3.38 -14.49
CA ALA A 96 -0.77 -4.31 -15.45
C ALA A 96 -2.06 -4.93 -14.91
N MET A 97 -2.09 -5.31 -13.63
CA MET A 97 -3.30 -5.83 -12.97
C MET A 97 -4.40 -4.77 -12.88
N LEU A 98 -4.05 -3.53 -12.52
CA LEU A 98 -4.99 -2.40 -12.49
C LEU A 98 -5.63 -2.16 -13.87
N LYS A 99 -4.84 -2.18 -14.95
CA LYS A 99 -5.37 -2.05 -16.32
C LYS A 99 -6.40 -3.15 -16.67
N ARG A 100 -6.17 -4.39 -16.21
CA ARG A 100 -7.13 -5.50 -16.38
C ARG A 100 -8.42 -5.30 -15.58
N CYS A 101 -8.38 -4.46 -14.55
CA CYS A 101 -9.54 -4.06 -13.77
C CYS A 101 -10.26 -2.83 -14.35
N HIS A 102 -9.94 -2.40 -15.58
CA HIS A 102 -10.42 -1.16 -16.19
C HIS A 102 -10.11 0.08 -15.35
N PHE A 103 -8.95 0.10 -14.69
CA PHE A 103 -8.47 1.28 -13.99
C PHE A 103 -7.88 2.30 -14.99
N HIS A 104 -8.48 3.48 -15.01
CA HIS A 104 -8.13 4.65 -15.81
C HIS A 104 -7.48 5.76 -14.96
N GLY A 105 -7.74 5.80 -13.65
CA GLY A 105 -7.11 6.76 -12.76
C GLY A 105 -7.63 6.72 -11.32
N LEU A 106 -7.11 7.63 -10.48
CA LEU A 106 -7.43 7.67 -9.04
C LEU A 106 -8.93 7.83 -8.74
N SER A 107 -9.71 8.40 -9.66
CA SER A 107 -11.17 8.52 -9.53
C SER A 107 -11.86 7.16 -9.41
N ASP A 108 -11.31 6.12 -10.03
CA ASP A 108 -11.95 4.79 -10.07
C ASP A 108 -11.88 4.06 -8.73
N PHE A 109 -11.10 4.58 -7.77
CA PHE A 109 -11.19 4.14 -6.39
C PHE A 109 -12.52 4.51 -5.73
N ASP A 110 -13.40 5.26 -6.40
CA ASP A 110 -14.80 5.44 -6.01
C ASP A 110 -15.59 4.10 -5.92
N GLY A 111 -15.14 3.07 -6.62
CA GLY A 111 -15.67 1.71 -6.51
C GLY A 111 -15.24 0.95 -5.25
N LEU A 112 -14.27 1.47 -4.49
CA LEU A 112 -13.81 0.87 -3.24
C LEU A 112 -14.61 1.39 -2.05
N ASP A 113 -14.83 0.54 -1.05
CA ASP A 113 -15.37 0.98 0.24
C ASP A 113 -14.37 1.84 1.05
N LEU A 114 -14.87 2.44 2.13
CA LEU A 114 -14.09 3.31 3.00
C LEU A 114 -12.86 2.61 3.61
N GLN A 115 -12.96 1.32 3.96
CA GLN A 115 -11.88 0.60 4.62
C GLN A 115 -10.69 0.43 3.66
N ARG A 116 -10.98 0.00 2.43
CA ARG A 116 -9.98 -0.17 1.38
C ARG A 116 -9.35 1.15 0.94
N ARG A 117 -10.15 2.22 0.81
CA ARG A 117 -9.63 3.56 0.50
C ARG A 117 -8.70 4.10 1.58
N ARG A 118 -9.03 3.90 2.86
CA ARG A 118 -8.17 4.30 3.98
C ARG A 118 -6.82 3.59 3.93
N VAL A 119 -6.80 2.30 3.65
CA VAL A 119 -5.53 1.58 3.47
C VAL A 119 -4.72 2.16 2.32
N ILE A 120 -5.31 2.39 1.15
CA ILE A 120 -4.58 2.97 0.01
C ILE A 120 -4.03 4.36 0.36
N ALA A 121 -4.83 5.21 1.01
CA ALA A 121 -4.40 6.53 1.45
C ALA A 121 -3.24 6.46 2.45
N ASP A 122 -3.35 5.58 3.45
CA ASP A 122 -2.30 5.38 4.46
C ASP A 122 -1.02 4.83 3.81
N LEU A 123 -1.13 3.92 2.84
CA LEU A 123 0.02 3.42 2.08
C LEU A 123 0.67 4.54 1.28
N LEU A 124 -0.11 5.38 0.60
CA LEU A 124 0.39 6.51 -0.20
C LEU A 124 1.12 7.54 0.66
N VAL A 125 0.51 7.96 1.77
CA VAL A 125 1.05 8.98 2.68
C VAL A 125 2.35 8.50 3.34
N ASN A 126 2.49 7.20 3.59
CA ASN A 126 3.65 6.62 4.26
C ASN A 126 4.63 5.92 3.30
N TYR A 127 4.48 6.08 1.99
CA TYR A 127 5.32 5.38 1.02
C TYR A 127 6.74 5.93 1.00
N CYS A 128 7.70 5.16 1.54
CA CYS A 128 9.12 5.48 1.50
C CYS A 128 9.90 4.60 0.51
N GLY A 129 9.23 4.09 -0.52
CA GLY A 129 9.77 3.05 -1.41
C GLY A 129 9.55 1.65 -0.85
N TRP A 130 9.67 0.65 -1.72
CA TRP A 130 9.70 -0.75 -1.31
C TRP A 130 11.13 -1.18 -0.97
#